data_AF-A0A3A0EDD7-F1
#
_entry.id   AF-A0A3A0EDD7-F1
#
_cell.length_a   1.000
_cell.length_b   1.000
_cell.length_c   1.000
_cell.angle_alpha   90.00
_cell.angle_beta   90.00
_cell.angle_gamma   90.00
#
_symmetry.space_group_name_H-M   'P 1'
#
loop_
_entity.id
_entity.type
_entity.pdbx_description
1 polymer ?
#
loop_
_entity_poly.entity_id
_entity_poly.type
_entity_poly.pdbx_seq_one_letter_code
_entity_poly.pdbx_strand_id
1 'polypeptide(L)'
;MDSDPRVAAESLLDEAEMLIWALLDERLDDADAARLSTLIAQDAAVRTRYLQCIQLHVDLREYFARQVDGKAGAIMPDLFPGLLPGFPATPGVTPRVE
;
A
#
# COMPACT_ATOMS: atom_id res chain seq x y z
N MET A 1 1.27 -7.99 -35.14
CA MET A 1 1.74 -7.76 -33.76
C MET A 1 0.54 -8.06 -32.88
N ASP A 2 0.45 -9.28 -32.36
CA ASP A 2 -0.53 -9.65 -31.34
C ASP A 2 -0.05 -9.08 -30.02
N SER A 3 -0.78 -8.12 -29.45
CA SER A 3 -0.50 -7.64 -28.09
C SER A 3 -1.00 -8.69 -27.10
N ASP A 4 -0.13 -9.10 -26.17
CA ASP A 4 -0.46 -10.07 -25.12
C ASP A 4 -1.55 -9.49 -24.20
N PRO A 5 -2.69 -10.18 -24.00
CA PRO A 5 -3.80 -9.69 -23.17
C PRO A 5 -3.39 -9.43 -21.72
N ARG A 6 -2.32 -10.06 -21.22
CA ARG A 6 -1.81 -9.85 -19.86
C ARG A 6 -1.20 -8.46 -19.70
N VAL A 7 -0.47 -7.98 -20.71
CA VAL A 7 0.15 -6.65 -20.72
C VAL A 7 -0.92 -5.56 -20.72
N ALA A 8 -2.03 -5.79 -21.44
CA ALA A 8 -3.17 -4.87 -21.43
C ALA A 8 -3.86 -4.82 -20.06
N ALA A 9 -4.00 -5.96 -19.38
CA ALA A 9 -4.59 -6.02 -18.05
C ALA A 9 -3.70 -5.34 -17.00
N GLU A 10 -2.38 -5.53 -17.06
CA GLU A 10 -1.42 -4.84 -16.19
C GLU A 10 -1.48 -3.32 -16.41
N SER A 11 -1.47 -2.87 -17.67
CA SER A 11 -1.58 -1.45 -17.99
C SER A 11 -2.87 -0.82 -17.46
N LEU A 12 -3.98 -1.56 -17.46
CA LEU A 12 -5.27 -1.11 -16.92
C LEU A 12 -5.21 -0.98 -15.39
N LEU A 13 -4.57 -1.94 -14.72
CA LEU A 13 -4.39 -1.88 -13.26
C LEU A 13 -3.45 -0.74 -12.85
N ASP A 14 -2.38 -0.50 -13.59
CA ASP A 14 -1.45 0.60 -13.35
C ASP A 14 -2.14 1.96 -13.53
N GLU A 15 -2.94 2.09 -14.58
CA GLU A 15 -3.75 3.30 -14.81
C GLU A 15 -4.74 3.51 -13.68
N ALA A 16 -5.48 2.48 -13.29
CA ALA A 16 -6.42 2.56 -12.18
C ALA A 16 -5.70 2.96 -10.88
N GLU A 17 -4.57 2.33 -10.55
CA GLU A 17 -3.80 2.64 -9.35
C GLU A 17 -3.37 4.12 -9.31
N MET A 18 -2.91 4.67 -10.43
CA MET A 18 -2.58 6.10 -10.52
C MET A 18 -3.78 7.00 -10.22
N LEU A 19 -4.94 6.72 -10.81
CA LEU A 19 -6.17 7.48 -10.57
C LEU A 19 -6.64 7.36 -9.11
N ILE A 20 -6.47 6.18 -8.50
CA ILE A 20 -6.84 5.95 -7.09
C ILE A 20 -5.96 6.77 -6.16
N TRP A 21 -4.65 6.82 -6.38
CA TRP A 21 -3.75 7.67 -5.60
C TRP A 21 -4.07 9.15 -5.78
N ALA A 22 -4.37 9.59 -7.01
CA ALA A 22 -4.81 10.96 -7.26
C ALA A 22 -6.15 11.29 -6.56
N LEU A 23 -7.09 10.34 -6.46
CA LEU A 23 -8.32 10.50 -5.69
C LEU A 23 -8.03 10.72 -4.20
N LEU A 24 -7.17 9.87 -3.63
CA LEU A 24 -6.83 9.91 -2.20
C LEU A 24 -6.09 11.19 -1.81
N ASP A 25 -5.32 11.75 -2.74
CA ASP A 25 -4.61 13.02 -2.56
C ASP A 25 -5.48 14.25 -2.88
N GLU A 26 -6.77 14.09 -3.20
CA GLU A 26 -7.68 15.17 -3.64
C GLU A 26 -7.21 15.91 -4.90
N ARG A 27 -6.48 15.23 -5.79
CA ARG A 27 -5.92 15.78 -7.04
C ARG A 27 -6.61 15.25 -8.30
N LEU A 28 -7.67 14.46 -8.15
CA LEU A 28 -8.41 13.89 -9.27
C LEU A 28 -9.43 14.89 -9.81
N ASP A 29 -9.43 15.11 -11.12
CA ASP A 29 -10.45 15.92 -11.78
C ASP A 29 -11.75 15.12 -12.07
N ASP A 30 -12.81 15.81 -12.48
CA ASP A 30 -14.12 15.20 -12.72
C ASP A 30 -14.09 14.16 -13.86
N ALA A 31 -13.25 14.36 -14.88
CA ALA A 31 -13.17 13.46 -16.03
C ALA A 31 -12.48 12.15 -15.64
N ASP A 32 -11.38 12.26 -14.91
CA ASP A 32 -10.63 11.15 -14.37
C ASP A 32 -11.41 10.42 -13.25
N ALA A 33 -12.21 11.13 -12.47
CA ALA A 33 -13.15 10.53 -11.52
C ALA A 33 -14.22 9.67 -12.21
N ALA A 34 -14.81 10.16 -13.31
CA ALA A 34 -15.76 9.39 -14.11
C ALA A 34 -15.09 8.17 -14.75
N ARG A 35 -13.85 8.32 -15.21
CA ARG A 35 -13.04 7.23 -15.77
C ARG A 35 -12.75 6.15 -14.72
N LEU A 36 -12.25 6.54 -13.55
CA LEU A 36 -11.99 5.62 -12.44
C LEU A 36 -13.27 4.89 -12.00
N SER A 37 -14.39 5.61 -11.88
CA SER A 37 -15.69 5.02 -11.56
C SER A 37 -16.09 3.93 -12.57
N THR A 38 -15.86 4.19 -13.86
CA THR A 38 -16.12 3.22 -14.93
C THR A 38 -15.24 1.98 -14.80
N LEU A 39 -13.93 2.16 -14.56
CA LEU A 39 -12.98 1.05 -14.39
C LEU A 39 -13.35 0.17 -13.18
N ILE A 40 -13.69 0.79 -12.05
CA ILE A 40 -14.15 0.11 -10.83
C ILE A 40 -15.45 -0.68 -11.09
N ALA A 41 -16.38 -0.14 -11.86
CA ALA A 41 -17.63 -0.84 -12.17
C ALA A 41 -17.40 -2.08 -13.05
N GLN A 42 -16.49 -1.98 -14.02
CA GLN A 42 -16.31 -2.99 -15.06
C GLN A 42 -15.36 -4.12 -14.67
N ASP A 43 -14.33 -3.84 -13.86
CA ASP A 43 -13.26 -4.80 -13.59
C ASP A 43 -13.13 -5.14 -12.09
N ALA A 44 -13.18 -6.45 -11.77
CA ALA A 44 -13.07 -6.94 -10.40
C ALA A 44 -11.66 -6.80 -9.80
N ALA A 45 -10.62 -6.91 -10.64
CA ALA A 45 -9.24 -6.69 -10.21
C ALA A 45 -9.00 -5.20 -9.90
N VAL A 46 -9.61 -4.28 -10.65
CA VAL A 46 -9.58 -2.84 -10.32
C VAL A 46 -10.26 -2.55 -8.98
N ARG A 47 -11.43 -3.14 -8.71
CA ARG A 47 -12.08 -3.01 -7.39
C ARG A 47 -11.20 -3.50 -6.25
N THR A 48 -10.51 -4.62 -6.48
CA THR A 48 -9.58 -5.18 -5.49
C THR A 48 -8.43 -4.23 -5.25
N ARG A 49 -7.85 -3.67 -6.32
CA ARG A 49 -6.77 -2.68 -6.24
C ARG A 49 -7.20 -1.41 -5.50
N TYR A 50 -8.40 -0.90 -5.77
CA TYR A 50 -9.00 0.24 -5.07
C TYR A 50 -9.03 0.05 -3.55
N LEU A 51 -9.55 -1.09 -3.09
CA LEU A 51 -9.62 -1.41 -1.67
C LEU A 51 -8.22 -1.53 -1.04
N GLN A 52 -7.27 -2.14 -1.76
CA GLN A 52 -5.87 -2.28 -1.30
C GLN A 52 -5.19 -0.91 -1.13
N CYS A 53 -5.33 0.00 -2.10
CA CYS A 53 -4.77 1.35 -2.02
C CYS A 53 -5.38 2.15 -0.87
N ILE A 54 -6.70 2.07 -0.66
CA ILE A 54 -7.36 2.73 0.48
C ILE A 54 -6.83 2.20 1.80
N GLN A 55 -6.74 0.88 1.96
CA GLN A 55 -6.25 0.27 3.18
C GLN A 55 -4.84 0.75 3.50
N LEU A 56 -3.94 0.67 2.51
CA LEU A 56 -2.56 1.14 2.67
C LEU A 56 -2.51 2.65 3.01
N HIS A 57 -3.33 3.48 2.37
CA HIS A 57 -3.39 4.91 2.65
C HIS A 57 -3.82 5.20 4.11
N VAL A 58 -4.83 4.49 4.62
CA VAL A 58 -5.27 4.60 6.01
C VAL A 58 -4.16 4.13 6.96
N ASP A 59 -3.56 2.98 6.70
CA ASP A 59 -2.49 2.41 7.53
C ASP A 59 -1.29 3.36 7.63
N LEU A 60 -0.86 3.95 6.50
CA LEU A 60 0.23 4.93 6.48
C LEU A 60 -0.14 6.20 7.24
N ARG A 61 -1.36 6.71 7.05
CA ARG A 61 -1.84 7.91 7.75
C ARG A 61 -1.86 7.70 9.27
N GLU A 62 -2.34 6.55 9.73
CA GLU A 62 -2.33 6.20 11.15
C GLU A 62 -0.90 6.06 11.70
N TYR A 63 -0.03 5.37 10.97
CA TYR A 63 1.36 5.16 11.38
C TYR A 63 2.10 6.49 11.59
N PHE A 64 2.01 7.40 10.61
CA PHE A 64 2.68 8.69 10.70
C PHE A 64 2.02 9.65 11.69
N ALA A 65 0.69 9.59 11.89
CA ALA A 65 0.03 10.36 12.94
C ALA A 65 0.57 9.98 14.34
N ARG A 66 0.76 8.68 14.62
CA ARG A 66 1.34 8.20 15.88
C ARG A 66 2.79 8.66 16.10
N GLN A 67 3.57 8.82 15.03
CA GLN A 67 4.94 9.34 15.12
C GLN A 67 5.02 10.82 15.49
N VAL A 68 4.00 11.61 15.13
CA VAL A 68 3.96 13.05 15.44
C VAL A 68 3.56 13.31 16.89
N ASP A 69 2.65 12.50 17.45
CA ASP A 69 2.22 12.62 18.85
C ASP A 69 3.19 11.96 19.85
N GLY A 70 4.04 11.05 19.38
CA GLY A 70 5.12 10.46 20.16
C GLY A 70 6.39 11.30 20.08
N LYS A 71 6.68 12.08 21.13
CA LYS A 71 8.01 12.65 21.38
C LYS A 71 9.12 11.66 20.97
N ALA A 72 10.08 12.16 20.20
CA ALA A 72 11.31 11.50 19.79
C ALA A 72 11.77 10.39 20.75
N GLY A 73 11.86 9.17 20.24
CA GLY A 73 12.59 8.08 20.88
C GLY A 73 11.75 6.85 21.17
N ALA A 74 11.67 5.95 20.19
CA ALA A 74 11.85 4.52 20.43
C ALA A 74 11.91 3.79 19.08
N ILE A 75 13.14 3.46 18.68
CA ILE A 75 13.56 2.20 18.06
C ILE A 75 12.57 1.61 17.03
N MET A 76 12.90 1.72 15.74
CA MET A 76 12.40 0.75 14.76
C MET A 76 13.14 -0.58 14.95
N PRO A 77 12.41 -1.67 15.24
CA PRO A 77 12.72 -2.95 14.63
C PRO A 77 11.47 -3.47 13.89
N ASP A 78 11.68 -4.19 12.79
CA ASP A 78 10.69 -5.08 12.16
C ASP A 78 9.65 -4.53 11.16
N LEU A 79 9.93 -3.48 10.39
CA LEU A 79 9.07 -3.13 9.23
C LEU A 79 9.56 -3.66 7.86
N PHE A 80 10.67 -4.41 7.80
CA PHE A 80 11.05 -5.14 6.58
C PHE A 80 11.54 -6.55 6.92
N PRO A 81 10.69 -7.59 6.82
CA PRO A 81 11.16 -8.97 6.84
C PRO A 81 11.89 -9.23 5.51
N GLY A 82 13.21 -8.96 5.47
CA GLY A 82 14.08 -9.47 4.41
C GLY A 82 15.14 -8.54 3.82
N LEU A 83 15.34 -7.30 4.29
CA LEU A 83 16.23 -6.35 3.61
C LEU A 83 17.55 -5.97 4.32
N LEU A 84 18.05 -6.77 5.26
CA LEU A 84 19.42 -6.58 5.78
C LEU A 84 20.21 -7.91 5.83
N PRO A 85 21.28 -8.06 5.02
CA PRO A 85 22.21 -9.17 5.17
C PRO A 85 23.17 -8.83 6.32
N GLY A 86 23.08 -9.56 7.43
CA GLY A 86 24.21 -9.65 8.37
C GLY A 86 23.98 -9.36 9.86
N PHE A 87 22.82 -9.69 10.45
CA PHE A 87 22.73 -9.77 11.92
C PHE A 87 22.60 -11.23 12.40
N PRO A 88 23.52 -11.73 13.25
CA PRO A 88 23.44 -13.08 13.76
C PRO A 88 22.30 -13.22 14.78
N ALA A 89 21.46 -14.23 14.59
CA ALA A 89 20.46 -14.65 15.55
C ALA A 89 21.13 -14.99 16.90
N THR A 90 20.67 -14.37 17.99
CA THR A 90 21.00 -14.87 19.34
C THR A 90 19.78 -15.62 19.88
N PRO A 91 19.93 -16.90 20.28
CA PRO A 91 18.84 -17.65 20.87
C PRO A 91 18.82 -17.44 22.39
N GLY A 92 17.62 -17.15 22.91
CA GLY A 92 17.19 -17.65 24.22
C GLY A 92 17.47 -16.77 25.43
N VAL A 93 16.41 -16.22 26.02
CA VAL A 93 16.16 -16.21 27.48
C VAL A 93 14.65 -16.23 27.68
N THR A 94 14.11 -17.31 28.27
CA THR A 94 12.77 -17.33 28.87
C THR A 94 12.85 -16.83 30.31
N PRO A 95 11.93 -15.96 30.78
CA PRO A 95 11.88 -15.62 32.20
C PRO A 95 11.25 -16.75 33.01
N ARG A 96 11.99 -17.27 34.00
CA ARG A 96 11.49 -18.18 35.04
C ARG A 96 10.77 -17.35 36.11
N VAL A 97 9.53 -17.71 36.40
CA VAL A 97 8.74 -17.16 37.51
C VAL A 97 8.99 -18.05 38.73
N GLU A 98 9.52 -17.46 39.80
CA GLU A 98 9.38 -17.92 41.19
C GLU A 98 9.13 -16.70 42.08
#